data_AF-A0A0M4IZX7-F1
#
_entry.id   AF-A0A0M4IZX7-F1
#
_cell.length_a   1.000
_cell.length_b   1.000
_cell.length_c   1.000
_cell.angle_alpha   90.00
_cell.angle_beta   90.00
_cell.angle_gamma   90.00
#
_symmetry.space_group_name_H-M   'P 1'
#
loop_
_entity.id
_entity.type
_entity.pdbx_description
1 polymer ?
#
loop_
_entity_poly.entity_id
_entity_poly.type
_entity_poly.pdbx_seq_one_letter_code
_entity_poly.pdbx_strand_id
1 'polypeptide(L)' 'MSRMRIENHLATFPKLIGTEKQHNTVETADVRYVYRPIEGLLLVMITNKC' A
#
# COMPACT_ATOMS: atom_id res chain seq x y z
N MET A 1 8.13 -14.50 -0.15
CA MET A 1 6.84 -13.84 -0.43
C MET A 1 5.90 -14.88 -1.03
N SER A 2 4.89 -15.35 -0.30
CA SER A 2 3.87 -16.24 -0.87
C SER A 2 2.75 -15.40 -1.48
N ARG A 3 2.13 -15.88 -2.57
CA ARG A 3 1.03 -15.20 -3.27
C ARG A 3 -0.10 -14.74 -2.31
N MET A 4 -0.44 -15.61 -1.37
CA MET A 4 -1.43 -15.36 -0.31
C MET A 4 -1.10 -14.12 0.56
N ARG A 5 0.18 -13.85 0.82
CA ARG A 5 0.58 -12.67 1.62
C ARG A 5 0.32 -11.36 0.87
N ILE A 6 0.52 -11.35 -0.44
CA ILE A 6 0.29 -10.17 -1.29
C ILE A 6 -1.21 -9.86 -1.37
N GLU A 7 -2.05 -10.87 -1.57
CA GLU A 7 -3.51 -10.72 -1.60
C GLU A 7 -4.05 -10.15 -0.29
N ASN A 8 -3.54 -10.62 0.86
CA ASN A 8 -3.90 -10.09 2.17
C ASN A 8 -3.48 -8.62 2.35
N HIS A 9 -2.31 -8.22 1.83
CA HIS A 9 -1.86 -6.83 1.86
C HIS A 9 -2.75 -5.94 0.98
N LEU A 10 -3.13 -6.41 -0.20
CA LEU A 10 -4.03 -5.66 -1.09
C LEU A 10 -5.45 -5.53 -0.52
N ALA A 11 -5.97 -6.56 0.15
CA ALA A 11 -7.29 -6.52 0.79
C ALA A 11 -7.35 -5.52 1.98
N THR A 12 -6.24 -5.32 2.67
CA THR A 12 -6.15 -4.40 3.82
C THR A 12 -5.79 -2.97 3.40
N PHE A 13 -5.08 -2.80 2.28
CA PHE A 13 -4.59 -1.51 1.80
C PHE A 13 -5.66 -0.40 1.69
N PRO A 14 -6.86 -0.62 1.10
CA PRO A 14 -7.91 0.41 1.01
C PRO A 14 -8.36 0.96 2.37
N LYS A 15 -8.24 0.18 3.44
CA LYS A 15 -8.60 0.62 4.81
C LYS A 15 -7.52 1.52 5.43
N LEU A 16 -6.29 1.44 4.93
CA LEU A 16 -5.14 2.17 5.43
C LEU A 16 -5.01 3.57 4.78
N ILE A 17 -5.45 3.68 3.52
CA ILE A 17 -5.54 4.94 2.78
C ILE A 17 -6.86 5.66 3.11
N GLY A 18 -6.92 6.28 4.29
CA GLY A 18 -8.04 7.18 4.64
C GLY A 18 -8.19 8.31 3.62
N THR A 19 -9.41 8.85 3.49
CA THR A 19 -9.84 9.81 2.44
C THR A 19 -9.03 11.11 2.36
N GLU A 20 -8.19 11.42 3.34
CA GLU A 20 -7.43 12.67 3.42
C GLU A 20 -5.98 12.46 3.88
N LYS A 21 -5.11 11.96 3.00
CA LYS A 21 -3.66 12.03 3.24
C LYS A 21 -2.95 12.65 2.05
N GLN A 22 -2.37 13.84 2.29
CA GLN A 22 -1.42 14.53 1.40
C GLN A 22 -0.14 13.72 1.12
N HIS A 23 0.08 12.59 1.80
CA HIS A 23 1.30 11.82 1.75
C HIS A 23 1.08 10.52 0.95
N ASN A 24 1.85 10.32 -0.11
CA ASN A 24 1.81 9.16 -1.02
C ASN A 24 2.39 7.87 -0.39
N THR A 25 2.47 7.80 0.94
CA THR A 25 3.12 6.72 1.68
C THR A 25 2.35 6.39 2.95
N VAL A 26 2.13 5.10 3.20
CA VAL A 26 1.58 4.58 4.46
C VAL A 26 2.50 3.50 5.00
N GLU A 27 2.82 3.59 6.28
CA GLU A 27 3.67 2.62 6.97
C GLU A 27 2.86 1.77 7.94
N THR A 28 3.13 0.47 7.96
CA THR A 28 2.62 -0.47 8.96
C THR A 28 3.78 -0.98 9.82
N ALA A 29 3.57 -2.02 10.63
CA ALA A 29 4.62 -2.62 11.45
C ALA A 29 5.76 -3.21 10.60
N ASP A 30 5.43 -3.96 9.55
CA ASP A 30 6.42 -4.76 8.80
C ASP A 30 6.79 -4.16 7.43
N VAL A 31 5.92 -3.33 6.86
CA VAL A 31 6.05 -2.88 5.47
C VAL A 31 5.66 -1.41 5.30
N ARG A 32 6.16 -0.81 4.21
CA ARG A 32 5.79 0.51 3.73
C ARG A 32 5.10 0.36 2.37
N TYR A 33 3.92 0.95 2.27
CA TYR A 33 3.16 1.11 1.04
C TYR A 33 3.43 2.48 0.46
N VAL A 34 3.90 2.54 -0.78
CA VAL A 34 4.00 3.76 -1.58
C VAL A 34 2.95 3.67 -2.67
N TYR A 35 2.09 4.68 -2.81
CA TYR A 35 1.03 4.64 -3.81
C TYR A 35 0.91 5.94 -4.60
N ARG A 36 0.58 5.82 -5.88
CA ARG A 36 0.43 6.95 -6.79
C ARG A 36 -0.67 6.69 -7.82
N PRO A 37 -1.57 7.65 -8.07
CA PRO A 37 -2.51 7.57 -9.17
C PRO A 37 -1.78 7.79 -10.52
N ILE A 38 -2.07 6.93 -11.50
CA ILE A 38 -1.56 7.00 -12.87
C ILE A 38 -2.70 6.62 -13.80
N GLU A 39 -3.20 7.57 -14.60
CA GLU A 39 -4.15 7.31 -15.70
C GLU A 39 -5.37 6.45 -15.30
N GLY A 40 -5.96 6.71 -14.12
CA GLY A 40 -7.14 5.98 -13.62
C GLY A 40 -6.82 4.66 -12.90
N LEU A 41 -5.54 4.30 -12.81
CA LEU A 41 -5.04 3.20 -12.00
C LEU A 41 -4.34 3.72 -10.75
N LEU A 42 -4.26 2.87 -9.72
CA LEU A 42 -3.48 3.14 -8.52
C LEU A 42 -2.27 2.21 -8.49
N LEU A 43 -1.09 2.77 -8.76
CA LEU A 43 0.16 2.03 -8.56
C LEU A 43 0.41 1.93 -7.06
N VAL A 44 0.62 0.70 -6.57
CA VAL A 44 0.96 0.43 -5.16
C VAL A 44 2.24 -0.38 -5.11
N MET A 45 3.26 0.14 -4.42
CA MET A 45 4.55 -0.49 -4.22
C MET A 45 4.71 -0.85 -2.74
N ILE A 46 5.05 -2.11 -2.45
CA ILE A 46 5.23 -2.62 -1.10
C ILE A 46 6.71 -2.86 -0.87
N THR A 47 7.27 -2.20 0.14
CA THR A 47 8.67 -2.31 0.53
C THR A 47 8.76 -2.80 1.97
N ASN A 48 9.79 -3.57 2.31
CA ASN A 48 10.10 -3.87 3.71
C ASN A 48 10.66 -2.62 4.39
N LYS A 49 10.46 -2.52 5.70
CA LYS A 49 11.29 -1.63 6.50
C LYS A 49 12.64 -2.31 6.69
N CYS A 50 13.72 -1.60 6.35
CA CYS A 50 15.08 -2.02 6.70
C CYS A 50 15.34 -1.76 8.18
#